data_AF-A0A7W3T306-F1
#
_entry.id   AF-A0A7W3T306-F1
#
_cell.length_a   1.000
_cell.length_b   1.000
_cell.length_c   1.000
_cell.angle_alpha   90.00
_cell.angle_beta   90.00
_cell.angle_gamma   90.00
#
_symmetry.space_group_name_H-M   'P 1'
#
loop_
_entity.id
_entity.type
_entity.pdbx_description
1 polymer ?
#
loop_
_entity_poly.entity_id
_entity_poly.type
_entity_poly.pdbx_seq_one_letter_code
_entity_poly.pdbx_strand_id
1 'polypeptide(L)'
;MTTTASPESAARRACLAAGLPHRSLTRLHEHATTVFLLPEAATVVRVGGADQGQALERAIALTRWLCARGFPATEPADVPQPFSTGTHTVTFWKHYPQPDGPPPDAGHLGAMLR
;
A
#
# COMPACT_ATOMS: atom_id res chain seq x y z
N MET A 1 -30.18 1.56 -0.14
CA MET A 1 -29.12 2.09 0.73
C MET A 1 -27.86 1.29 0.48
N THR A 2 -26.91 1.83 -0.29
CA THR A 2 -25.59 1.21 -0.48
C THR A 2 -24.75 1.51 0.75
N THR A 3 -24.59 0.51 1.62
CA THR A 3 -23.67 0.62 2.77
C THR A 3 -22.25 0.77 2.23
N THR A 4 -21.68 1.96 2.35
CA THR A 4 -20.26 2.21 2.07
C THR A 4 -19.44 1.29 2.97
N ALA A 5 -18.72 0.34 2.40
CA ALA A 5 -17.84 -0.55 3.16
C ALA A 5 -16.74 0.29 3.85
N SER A 6 -16.44 0.03 5.11
CA SER A 6 -15.34 0.72 5.80
C SER A 6 -13.98 0.43 5.12
N PRO A 7 -12.97 1.32 5.26
CA PRO A 7 -11.64 1.07 4.73
C PRO A 7 -11.04 -0.26 5.22
N GLU A 8 -11.29 -0.62 6.48
CA GLU A 8 -10.82 -1.89 7.03
C GLU A 8 -11.51 -3.10 6.39
N SER A 9 -12.83 -3.03 6.16
CA SER A 9 -13.56 -4.09 5.44
C SER A 9 -13.10 -4.23 3.99
N ALA A 10 -12.80 -3.10 3.33
CA ALA A 10 -12.18 -3.08 2.00
C ALA A 10 -10.81 -3.78 2.01
N ALA A 11 -9.94 -3.42 2.95
CA ALA A 11 -8.62 -4.05 3.11
C ALA A 11 -8.72 -5.56 3.33
N ARG A 12 -9.59 -6.03 4.23
CA ARG A 12 -9.77 -7.47 4.50
C ARG A 12 -10.27 -8.25 3.28
N ARG A 13 -11.24 -7.69 2.55
CA ARG A 13 -11.74 -8.31 1.30
C ARG A 13 -10.64 -8.39 0.24
N ALA A 14 -9.85 -7.33 0.09
CA ALA A 14 -8.74 -7.31 -0.83
C ALA A 14 -7.65 -8.33 -0.45
N CYS A 15 -7.29 -8.43 0.84
CA CYS A 15 -6.34 -9.44 1.32
C CYS A 15 -6.83 -10.85 0.99
N LEU A 16 -8.10 -11.15 1.30
CA LEU A 16 -8.71 -12.45 0.99
C LEU A 16 -8.64 -12.77 -0.51
N ALA A 17 -8.99 -11.80 -1.37
CA ALA A 17 -8.95 -11.97 -2.82
C ALA A 17 -7.53 -12.15 -3.37
N ALA A 18 -6.53 -11.54 -2.73
CA ALA A 18 -5.12 -11.67 -3.07
C ALA A 18 -4.46 -12.93 -2.48
N GLY A 19 -5.19 -13.77 -1.75
CA GLY A 19 -4.63 -14.95 -1.07
C GLY A 19 -3.74 -14.62 0.13
N LEU A 20 -3.84 -13.40 0.68
CA LEU A 20 -3.08 -12.93 1.83
C LEU A 20 -3.85 -13.16 3.15
N PRO A 21 -3.15 -13.30 4.29
CA PRO A 21 -3.79 -13.26 5.60
C PRO A 21 -4.67 -11.99 5.75
N HIS A 22 -5.85 -12.13 6.33
CA HIS A 22 -6.85 -11.05 6.36
C HIS A 22 -7.46 -10.83 7.75
N ARG A 23 -6.99 -11.57 8.77
CA ARG A 23 -7.56 -11.53 10.13
C ARG A 23 -6.89 -10.48 11.00
N SER A 24 -5.60 -10.25 10.82
CA SER A 24 -4.79 -9.38 11.67
C SER A 24 -4.32 -8.16 10.87
N LEU A 25 -5.06 -7.06 10.91
CA LEU A 25 -4.65 -5.77 10.34
C LEU A 25 -4.31 -4.81 11.46
N THR A 26 -3.10 -4.26 11.45
CA THR A 26 -2.68 -3.21 12.38
C THR A 26 -2.79 -1.87 11.67
N ARG A 27 -3.65 -0.97 12.13
CA ARG A 27 -3.77 0.36 11.53
C ARG A 27 -2.50 1.17 11.80
N LEU A 28 -1.85 1.66 10.74
CA LEU A 28 -0.64 2.49 10.83
C LEU A 28 -0.96 3.98 10.73
N HIS A 29 -1.96 4.35 9.91
CA HIS A 29 -2.29 5.75 9.63
C HIS A 29 -3.74 5.90 9.14
N GLU A 30 -4.37 7.05 9.43
CA GLU A 30 -5.74 7.35 9.01
C GLU A 30 -5.94 8.85 8.77
N HIS A 31 -5.75 9.28 7.52
CA HIS A 31 -6.19 10.59 7.03
C HIS A 31 -6.77 10.46 5.61
N ALA A 32 -6.10 11.01 4.58
CA ALA A 32 -6.53 10.93 3.18
C ALA A 32 -6.38 9.52 2.58
N THR A 33 -5.59 8.66 3.21
CA THR A 33 -5.43 7.25 2.87
C THR A 33 -5.37 6.48 4.17
N THR A 34 -6.20 5.44 4.32
CA THR A 34 -6.09 4.54 5.47
C THR A 34 -5.02 3.51 5.16
N VAL A 35 -4.07 3.33 6.09
CA VAL A 35 -2.94 2.43 5.91
C VAL A 35 -2.96 1.37 7.00
N PHE A 36 -2.87 0.11 6.60
CA PHE A 36 -2.77 -1.04 7.49
C PHE A 36 -1.46 -1.78 7.24
N LEU A 37 -0.89 -2.33 8.30
CA LEU A 37 0.12 -3.38 8.25
C LEU A 37 -0.57 -4.73 8.34
N LEU A 38 -0.14 -5.66 7.51
CA LEU A 38 -0.38 -7.08 7.61
C LEU A 38 0.93 -7.75 8.07
N PRO A 39 1.11 -7.97 9.38
CA PRO A 39 2.40 -8.41 9.92
C PRO A 39 2.82 -9.78 9.39
N GLU A 40 1.85 -10.70 9.30
CA GLU A 40 2.07 -12.09 8.87
C GLU A 40 2.62 -12.21 7.44
N ALA A 41 2.40 -11.21 6.60
CA ALA A 41 2.86 -11.17 5.22
C ALA A 41 3.87 -10.05 4.94
N ALA A 42 4.36 -9.37 5.99
CA ALA A 42 5.22 -8.18 5.87
C ALA A 42 4.73 -7.21 4.76
N THR A 43 3.42 -6.91 4.76
CA THR A 43 2.76 -6.17 3.68
C THR A 43 2.01 -4.97 4.24
N VAL A 44 2.16 -3.81 3.60
CA VAL A 44 1.36 -2.60 3.85
C VAL A 44 0.19 -2.56 2.87
N VAL A 45 -1.02 -2.44 3.41
CA VAL A 45 -2.27 -2.30 2.67
C VAL A 45 -2.70 -0.84 2.70
N ARG A 46 -2.76 -0.18 1.54
CA ARG A 46 -3.22 1.21 1.42
C ARG A 46 -4.62 1.23 0.81
N VAL A 47 -5.52 1.95 1.45
CA VAL A 47 -6.93 2.07 1.04
C VAL A 47 -7.23 3.52 0.68
N GLY A 48 -7.48 3.75 -0.61
CA GLY A 48 -7.89 5.03 -1.18
C GLY A 48 -9.31 5.00 -1.74
N GLY A 49 -9.76 6.12 -2.31
CA GLY A 49 -11.05 6.23 -2.97
C GLY A 49 -11.17 5.44 -4.27
N ALA A 50 -12.40 5.12 -4.69
CA ALA A 50 -12.67 4.42 -5.96
C ALA A 50 -12.23 5.21 -7.21
N ASP A 51 -12.23 6.54 -7.13
CA ASP A 51 -11.83 7.46 -8.19
C ASP A 51 -10.32 7.42 -8.50
N GLN A 52 -9.52 6.79 -7.62
CA GLN A 52 -8.06 6.76 -7.73
C GLN A 52 -7.50 5.58 -8.54
N GLY A 53 -8.36 4.66 -9.04
CA GLY A 53 -7.95 3.40 -9.68
C GLY A 53 -6.84 3.54 -10.73
N GLN A 54 -7.06 4.33 -11.78
CA GLN A 54 -6.06 4.52 -12.84
C GLN A 54 -4.77 5.19 -12.34
N ALA A 55 -4.87 6.10 -11.37
CA ALA A 55 -3.69 6.74 -10.79
C ALA A 55 -2.85 5.73 -10.01
N LEU A 56 -3.50 4.82 -9.27
CA LEU A 56 -2.84 3.76 -8.52
C LEU A 56 -2.23 2.69 -9.44
N GLU A 57 -2.88 2.32 -10.55
CA GLU A 57 -2.30 1.45 -11.58
C GLU A 57 -0.99 2.02 -12.13
N ARG A 58 -0.99 3.31 -12.50
CA ARG A 58 0.22 4.01 -12.96
C ARG A 58 1.31 4.04 -11.89
N ALA A 59 0.93 4.31 -10.63
CA ALA A 59 1.88 4.34 -9.52
C ALA A 59 2.53 2.97 -9.32
N ILE A 60 1.76 1.88 -9.35
CA ILE A 60 2.28 0.50 -9.24
C ILE A 60 3.21 0.16 -10.41
N ALA A 61 2.83 0.51 -11.64
CA ALA A 61 3.66 0.25 -12.82
C ALA A 61 4.99 1.03 -12.75
N LEU A 62 4.94 2.31 -12.37
CA LEU A 62 6.12 3.15 -12.23
C LEU A 62 7.06 2.63 -11.14
N THR A 63 6.55 2.28 -9.96
CA THR A 63 7.39 1.79 -8.86
C THR A 63 7.98 0.42 -9.17
N ARG A 64 7.25 -0.49 -9.82
CA ARG A 64 7.83 -1.75 -10.33
C ARG A 64 8.99 -1.49 -11.29
N TRP A 65 8.81 -0.59 -12.24
CA TRP A 65 9.86 -0.21 -13.19
C TRP A 65 11.08 0.41 -12.50
N LEU A 66 10.88 1.27 -11.49
CA LEU A 66 11.97 1.86 -10.70
C LEU A 66 12.75 0.77 -9.95
N CYS A 67 12.05 -0.15 -9.27
CA CYS A 67 12.68 -1.24 -8.55
C CYS A 67 13.47 -2.16 -9.50
N ALA A 68 12.94 -2.45 -10.69
CA ALA A 68 13.62 -3.24 -11.71
C ALA A 68 14.93 -2.60 -12.22
N ARG A 69 15.09 -1.28 -12.03
CA ARG A 69 16.31 -0.53 -12.37
C ARG A 69 17.27 -0.36 -11.18
N GLY A 70 16.97 -0.98 -10.04
CA GLY A 70 17.78 -0.85 -8.82
C GLY A 70 17.54 0.46 -8.06
N PHE A 71 16.51 1.23 -8.41
CA PHE A 71 16.16 2.43 -7.64
C PHE A 71 15.42 2.03 -6.35
N PRO A 72 15.77 2.60 -5.17
CA PRO A 72 15.22 2.22 -3.87
C PRO A 72 13.81 2.82 -3.63
N ALA A 73 12.84 2.49 -4.48
CA ALA A 73 11.43 2.83 -4.27
C ALA A 73 10.74 1.84 -3.33
N THR A 74 9.58 2.22 -2.79
CA THR A 74 8.72 1.28 -2.06
C THR A 74 8.18 0.23 -3.04
N GLU A 75 8.61 -1.03 -2.89
CA GLU A 75 8.22 -2.13 -3.77
C GLU A 75 6.71 -2.45 -3.64
N PRO A 76 5.96 -2.54 -4.75
CA PRO A 76 4.64 -3.17 -4.73
C PRO A 76 4.76 -4.66 -4.39
N ALA A 77 3.86 -5.17 -3.57
CA ALA A 77 3.79 -6.62 -3.31
C ALA A 77 3.44 -7.39 -4.60
N ASP A 78 3.96 -8.61 -4.71
CA ASP A 78 3.73 -9.48 -5.87
C ASP A 78 2.38 -10.20 -5.79
N VAL A 79 1.31 -9.40 -5.84
CA VAL A 79 -0.07 -9.85 -5.89
C VAL A 79 -0.82 -9.05 -6.96
N PRO A 80 -1.95 -9.55 -7.49
CA PRO A 80 -2.83 -8.77 -8.36
C PRO A 80 -3.32 -7.50 -7.65
N GLN A 81 -3.04 -6.34 -8.24
CA GLN A 81 -3.41 -5.03 -7.69
C GLN A 81 -3.41 -3.94 -8.78
N PRO A 82 -4.17 -2.85 -8.61
CA PRO A 82 -5.04 -2.52 -7.47
C PRO A 82 -6.30 -3.40 -7.39
N PHE A 83 -6.91 -3.46 -6.21
CA PHE A 83 -8.16 -4.19 -5.99
C PHE A 83 -9.31 -3.22 -5.66
N SER A 84 -10.36 -3.23 -6.47
CA SER A 84 -11.53 -2.37 -6.29
C SER A 84 -12.58 -3.02 -5.42
N THR A 85 -13.07 -2.31 -4.40
CA THR A 85 -14.06 -2.84 -3.44
C THR A 85 -15.35 -2.03 -3.38
N GLY A 86 -15.82 -1.54 -4.54
CA GLY A 86 -16.94 -0.61 -4.64
C GLY A 86 -16.47 0.82 -4.44
N THR A 87 -16.53 1.34 -3.22
CA THR A 87 -16.18 2.74 -2.89
C THR A 87 -14.70 2.98 -2.60
N HIS A 88 -13.89 1.92 -2.59
CA HIS A 88 -12.46 2.00 -2.28
C HIS A 88 -11.62 1.27 -3.31
N THR A 89 -10.37 1.72 -3.45
CA THR A 89 -9.30 1.04 -4.19
C THR A 89 -8.19 0.67 -3.22
N VAL A 90 -7.75 -0.59 -3.26
CA VAL A 90 -6.74 -1.14 -2.34
C VAL A 90 -5.47 -1.49 -3.10
N THR A 91 -4.31 -1.14 -2.53
CA THR A 91 -2.98 -1.51 -3.03
C THR A 91 -2.13 -2.13 -1.94
N PHE A 92 -1.18 -2.97 -2.34
CA PHE A 92 -0.32 -3.79 -1.49
C PHE A 92 1.14 -3.47 -1.74
N TRP A 93 1.88 -3.17 -0.69
CA TRP A 93 3.27 -2.74 -0.75
C TRP A 93 4.09 -3.55 0.24
N LYS A 94 5.37 -3.78 -0.06
CA LYS A 94 6.29 -4.43 0.88
C LYS A 94 6.45 -3.54 2.12
N HIS A 95 6.38 -4.15 3.30
CA HIS A 95 6.68 -3.47 4.55
C HIS A 95 8.18 -3.47 4.80
N TYR A 96 8.73 -2.30 5.11
CA TYR A 96 10.11 -2.14 5.55
C TYR A 96 10.10 -1.73 7.02
N PRO A 97 10.66 -2.56 7.93
CA PRO A 97 10.83 -2.17 9.33
C PRO A 97 11.57 -0.84 9.41
N GLN A 98 11.04 0.09 10.19
CA GLN A 98 11.71 1.35 10.44
C GLN A 98 12.78 1.12 11.53
N PRO A 99 14.04 1.49 11.28
CA PRO A 99 15.08 1.39 12.30
C PRO A 99 14.79 2.35 13.46
N ASP A 100 15.31 2.02 14.64
CA ASP A 100 15.30 2.94 15.78
C ASP A 100 16.14 4.18 15.49
N GLY A 101 15.66 5.35 15.93
CA GLY A 101 16.37 6.63 15.80
C GLY A 101 15.57 7.72 15.12
N PRO A 102 16.20 8.89 14.86
CA PRO A 102 15.54 9.98 14.16
C PRO A 102 15.25 9.60 12.71
N PRO A 103 14.14 10.10 12.12
CA PRO A 103 13.86 9.90 10.72
C PRO A 103 14.97 10.52 9.84
N PRO A 104 15.25 9.94 8.66
CA PRO A 104 16.19 10.52 7.72
C PRO A 104 15.72 11.91 7.29
N ASP A 105 16.67 12.82 7.12
CA ASP A 105 16.41 14.18 6.65
C ASP A 105 16.20 14.24 5.12
N ALA A 106 15.85 15.44 4.62
CA ALA A 106 15.68 15.67 3.19
C ALA A 106 16.97 15.44 2.37
N GLY A 107 18.16 15.51 3.00
CA GLY A 107 19.43 15.24 2.35
C GLY A 107 19.56 13.80 1.86
N HIS A 108 19.04 12.85 2.64
CA HIS A 108 18.96 11.44 2.24
C HIS A 108 18.07 11.24 1.00
N LEU A 109 16.94 11.97 0.91
CA LEU A 109 16.10 11.95 -0.28
C LEU A 109 16.81 12.55 -1.49
N GLY A 110 17.48 13.69 -1.31
CA GLY A 110 18.23 14.36 -2.37
C GLY A 110 19.37 13.50 -2.95
N ALA A 111 20.02 12.68 -2.11
CA ALA A 111 21.07 11.77 -2.56
C ALA A 111 20.55 10.68 -3.52
N MET A 112 19.28 10.26 -3.38
CA MET A 112 18.67 9.26 -4.28
C MET A 112 18.35 9.82 -5.67
N LEU A 113 18.34 11.14 -5.86
CA LEU A 113 17.94 11.81 -7.11
C LEU A 113 19.13 12.23 -8.00
N ARG A 114 20.35 11.80 -7.66
CA ARG A 114 21.59 12.09 -8.41
C ARG A 114 21.97 10.90 -9.28
#